data_AF-A0A7X8ELU1-F1
#
_entry.id   AF-A0A7X8ELU1-F1
#
_cell.length_a   1.000
_cell.length_b   1.000
_cell.length_c   1.000
_cell.angle_alpha   90.00
_cell.angle_beta   90.00
_cell.angle_gamma   90.00
#
_symmetry.space_group_name_H-M   'P 1'
#
loop_
_entity.id
_entity.type
_entity.pdbx_description
1 polymer ?
#
loop_
_entity_poly.entity_id
_entity_poly.type
_entity_poly.pdbx_seq_one_letter_code
_entity_poly.pdbx_strand_id
1 'polypeptide(L)'
;MGREAWPEFHRREEIERLLGRLYDLRGGIGDDTLSALEGIDDDDGILREDVQSDSVDVPVIKLVNGLIREALKLRATDIHIEPFEGEVLVRFRVDGVLHDRLSLPRNLQAPLTSRVKVMARMDIAERLAPQDG
;
A
#
# COMPACT_ATOMS: atom_id res chain seq x y z
N MET A 1 8.58 -18.50 16.65
CA MET A 1 7.72 -19.68 16.43
C MET A 1 7.79 -20.05 14.95
N GLY A 2 8.57 -21.06 14.60
CA GLY A 2 8.63 -21.57 13.22
C GLY A 2 7.42 -22.46 12.98
N ARG A 3 6.44 -21.98 12.22
CA ARG A 3 5.35 -22.82 11.73
C ARG A 3 5.82 -23.44 10.42
N GLU A 4 5.64 -24.74 10.24
CA GLU A 4 5.80 -25.37 8.93
C GLU A 4 4.80 -24.73 7.97
N ALA A 5 5.31 -24.21 6.85
CA ALA A 5 4.51 -23.74 5.74
C ALA A 5 4.60 -24.77 4.62
N TRP A 6 3.45 -25.25 4.15
CA TRP A 6 3.36 -26.16 3.01
C TRP A 6 3.17 -25.33 1.74
N PRO A 7 3.99 -25.52 0.70
CA PRO A 7 3.81 -24.81 -0.57
C PRO A 7 2.57 -25.33 -1.29
N GLU A 8 1.66 -24.44 -1.66
CA GLU A 8 0.49 -24.73 -2.48
C GLU A 8 0.55 -23.94 -3.79
N PHE A 9 0.16 -24.58 -4.89
CA PHE A 9 0.09 -23.94 -6.20
C PHE A 9 -1.33 -23.42 -6.43
N HIS A 10 -1.41 -22.13 -6.76
CA HIS A 10 -2.66 -21.42 -7.06
C HIS A 10 -2.52 -20.68 -8.39
N ARG A 11 -3.63 -20.47 -9.10
CA ARG A 11 -3.62 -19.61 -10.29
C ARG A 11 -3.37 -18.15 -9.89
N ARG A 12 -2.84 -17.34 -10.81
CA ARG A 12 -2.59 -15.91 -10.57
C ARG A 12 -3.81 -15.20 -9.98
N GLU A 13 -4.97 -15.40 -10.60
CA GLU A 13 -6.26 -14.84 -10.16
C GLU A 13 -6.63 -15.26 -8.72
N GLU A 14 -6.34 -16.51 -8.34
CA GLU A 14 -6.63 -17.03 -7.01
C GLU A 14 -5.69 -16.44 -5.96
N ILE A 15 -4.41 -16.26 -6.30
CA ILE A 15 -3.41 -15.60 -5.44
C ILE A 15 -3.83 -14.15 -5.19
N GLU A 16 -4.22 -13.41 -6.22
CA GLU A 16 -4.66 -12.03 -6.10
C GLU A 16 -5.89 -11.90 -5.20
N ARG A 17 -6.87 -12.78 -5.38
CA ARG A 17 -8.07 -12.84 -4.52
C ARG A 17 -7.75 -13.23 -3.08
N LEU A 18 -6.79 -14.13 -2.86
CA LEU A 18 -6.36 -14.54 -1.52
C LEU A 18 -5.63 -13.40 -0.80
N LEU A 19 -4.77 -12.69 -1.51
CA LEU A 19 -4.08 -11.51 -0.99
C LEU A 19 -5.08 -10.40 -0.68
N GLY A 20 -6.01 -10.10 -1.59
CA GLY A 20 -7.10 -9.16 -1.36
C GLY A 20 -7.84 -9.46 -0.07
N ARG A 21 -8.33 -10.70 0.10
CA ARG A 21 -9.01 -11.11 1.33
C ARG A 21 -8.14 -11.04 2.59
N LEU A 22 -6.85 -11.42 2.50
CA LEU A 22 -5.95 -11.38 3.65
C LEU A 22 -5.72 -9.94 4.15
N TYR A 23 -5.56 -9.00 3.22
CA TYR A 23 -5.40 -7.59 3.55
C TYR A 23 -6.73 -6.96 4.03
N ASP A 24 -7.86 -7.38 3.46
CA ASP A 24 -9.20 -6.96 3.85
C ASP A 24 -9.55 -7.40 5.30
N LEU A 25 -9.27 -8.67 5.63
CA LEU A 25 -9.49 -9.26 6.97
C LEU A 25 -8.63 -8.65 8.08
N ARG A 26 -7.49 -8.04 7.75
CA ARG A 26 -6.56 -7.48 8.74
C ARG A 26 -6.66 -5.96 8.91
N GLY A 27 -7.23 -5.24 7.94
CA GLY A 27 -7.17 -3.77 7.90
C GLY A 27 -8.48 -3.02 8.08
N GLY A 28 -9.64 -3.70 8.10
CA GLY A 28 -10.93 -3.01 8.11
C GLY A 28 -11.06 -2.06 6.91
N ILE A 29 -10.56 -2.51 5.76
CA ILE A 29 -10.53 -1.73 4.52
C ILE A 29 -11.98 -1.62 4.03
N GLY A 30 -12.45 -0.40 3.77
CA GLY A 30 -13.80 -0.18 3.27
C GLY A 30 -13.98 -0.74 1.85
N ASP A 31 -15.22 -1.13 1.51
CA ASP A 31 -15.65 -1.63 0.20
C ASP A 31 -15.19 -0.73 -0.97
N ASP A 32 -15.08 0.58 -0.72
CA ASP A 32 -14.58 1.59 -1.67
C ASP A 32 -13.10 1.40 -2.04
N THR A 33 -12.25 1.04 -1.07
CA THR A 33 -10.82 0.81 -1.31
C THR A 33 -10.62 -0.56 -1.96
N LEU A 34 -11.41 -1.57 -1.60
CA LEU A 34 -11.40 -2.88 -2.28
C LEU A 34 -11.78 -2.73 -3.76
N SER A 35 -12.85 -1.99 -4.05
CA SER A 35 -13.26 -1.65 -5.41
C SER A 35 -12.19 -0.85 -6.17
N ALA A 36 -11.43 0.02 -5.47
CA ALA A 36 -10.30 0.74 -6.05
C ALA A 36 -9.09 -0.16 -6.36
N LEU A 37 -8.94 -1.31 -5.67
CA LEU A 37 -7.92 -2.32 -5.94
C LEU A 37 -8.32 -3.28 -7.08
N GLU A 38 -9.60 -3.65 -7.17
CA GLU A 38 -10.14 -4.53 -8.23
C GLU A 38 -10.15 -3.86 -9.61
N GLY A 39 -10.21 -2.52 -9.68
CA GLY A 39 -10.15 -1.74 -10.93
C GLY A 39 -8.75 -1.31 -11.37
N ILE A 40 -7.68 -1.81 -10.73
CA ILE A 40 -6.30 -1.52 -11.13
C ILE A 40 -5.93 -2.46 -12.28
N ASP A 41 -6.36 -2.09 -13.49
CA ASP A 41 -5.65 -2.54 -14.69
C ASP A 41 -4.22 -1.98 -14.64
N ASP A 42 -3.23 -2.83 -14.89
CA ASP A 42 -1.78 -2.53 -14.91
C ASP A 42 -1.37 -1.55 -16.05
N ASP A 43 -2.33 -0.81 -16.64
CA ASP A 43 -2.15 -0.02 -17.86
C ASP A 43 -2.07 1.51 -17.65
N ASP A 44 -1.76 1.99 -16.44
CA ASP A 44 -1.28 3.37 -16.30
C ASP A 44 0.24 3.39 -16.36
N GLY A 45 0.78 3.89 -17.47
CA GLY A 45 2.21 4.13 -17.73
C GLY A 45 2.93 5.08 -16.77
N ILE A 46 2.37 5.34 -15.59
CA ILE A 46 2.89 6.23 -14.55
C ILE A 46 3.97 5.51 -13.70
N LEU A 47 4.07 4.17 -13.74
CA LEU A 47 4.83 3.41 -12.72
C LEU A 47 5.78 2.33 -13.27
N ARG A 48 6.32 2.55 -14.49
CA ARG A 48 7.30 1.64 -15.13
C ARG A 48 8.77 2.01 -14.88
N GLU A 49 9.09 2.84 -13.89
CA GLU A 49 10.49 3.07 -13.50
C GLU A 49 10.88 2.23 -12.28
N ASP A 50 11.76 1.27 -12.55
CA ASP A 50 12.78 0.69 -11.68
C ASP A 50 12.36 0.06 -10.34
N VAL A 51 11.80 -1.16 -10.41
CA VAL A 51 12.13 -2.21 -9.43
C VAL A 51 12.10 -3.56 -10.16
N GLN A 52 13.18 -4.35 -10.06
CA GLN A 52 13.10 -5.80 -10.28
C GLN A 52 12.07 -6.35 -9.28
N SER A 53 10.81 -6.46 -9.71
CA SER A 53 9.70 -6.73 -8.80
C SER A 53 9.79 -8.17 -8.29
N ASP A 54 10.11 -8.32 -7.01
CA ASP A 54 9.81 -9.56 -6.28
C ASP A 54 8.28 -9.66 -6.13
N SER A 55 7.75 -10.89 -6.08
CA SER A 55 6.31 -11.14 -5.96
C SER A 55 5.66 -10.53 -4.70
N VAL A 56 6.48 -10.16 -3.70
CA VAL A 56 6.06 -9.50 -2.45
C VAL A 56 5.71 -8.02 -2.65
N ASP A 57 6.25 -7.37 -3.69
CA ASP A 57 6.05 -5.93 -3.92
C ASP A 57 4.69 -5.62 -4.57
N VAL A 58 4.12 -6.57 -5.32
CA VAL A 58 2.89 -6.36 -6.10
C VAL A 58 1.71 -5.88 -5.24
N PRO A 59 1.39 -6.49 -4.08
CA PRO A 59 0.27 -6.03 -3.26
C PRO A 59 0.48 -4.63 -2.67
N VAL A 60 1.73 -4.31 -2.31
CA VAL A 60 2.09 -3.00 -1.75
C VAL A 60 2.00 -1.92 -2.83
N ILE A 61 2.45 -2.21 -4.05
CA ILE A 61 2.31 -1.33 -5.21
C ILE A 61 0.81 -1.04 -5.46
N LYS A 62 -0.02 -2.09 -5.54
CA LYS A 62 -1.47 -1.95 -5.74
C LYS A 62 -2.12 -1.11 -4.62
N LEU A 63 -1.75 -1.36 -3.36
CA LEU A 63 -2.23 -0.60 -2.21
C LEU A 63 -1.87 0.88 -2.29
N VAL A 64 -0.59 1.23 -2.51
CA VAL A 64 -0.15 2.62 -2.60
C VAL A 64 -0.84 3.35 -3.77
N ASN A 65 -0.94 2.70 -4.93
CA ASN A 65 -1.65 3.25 -6.08
C ASN A 65 -3.13 3.47 -5.79
N GLY A 66 -3.79 2.50 -5.15
CA GLY A 66 -5.19 2.59 -4.73
C GLY A 66 -5.41 3.78 -3.80
N LEU A 67 -4.55 3.95 -2.78
CA LEU A 67 -4.60 5.08 -1.85
C LEU A 67 -4.45 6.42 -2.57
N ILE A 68 -3.51 6.55 -3.51
CA ILE A 68 -3.33 7.79 -4.29
C ILE A 68 -4.57 8.09 -5.15
N ARG A 69 -5.10 7.09 -5.85
CA ARG A 69 -6.33 7.26 -6.67
C ARG A 69 -7.51 7.65 -5.81
N GLU A 70 -7.67 7.03 -4.64
CA GLU A 70 -8.74 7.35 -3.69
C GLU A 70 -8.61 8.77 -3.15
N ALA A 71 -7.41 9.18 -2.75
CA ALA A 71 -7.12 10.54 -2.31
C ALA A 71 -7.47 11.57 -3.41
N LEU A 72 -7.13 11.29 -4.67
CA LEU A 72 -7.51 12.13 -5.82
C LEU A 72 -9.02 12.22 -6.01
N LYS A 73 -9.75 11.09 -5.93
CA LYS A 73 -11.22 11.05 -6.03
C LYS A 73 -11.88 11.89 -4.93
N LEU A 74 -11.35 11.80 -3.71
CA LEU A 74 -11.82 12.55 -2.54
C LEU A 74 -11.30 13.98 -2.47
N ARG A 75 -10.45 14.40 -3.42
CA ARG A 75 -9.78 15.71 -3.44
C ARG A 75 -9.03 16.02 -2.14
N ALA A 76 -8.39 15.00 -1.58
CA ALA A 76 -7.53 15.17 -0.42
C ALA A 76 -6.31 16.05 -0.76
N THR A 77 -5.94 16.95 0.14
CA THR A 77 -4.76 17.81 0.00
C THR A 77 -3.48 17.10 0.43
N ASP A 78 -3.59 16.19 1.41
CA ASP A 78 -2.47 15.48 2.00
C ASP A 78 -2.84 14.02 2.24
N ILE A 79 -1.87 13.12 2.01
CA ILE A 79 -1.92 11.73 2.43
C ILE A 79 -0.90 11.57 3.55
N HIS A 80 -1.36 11.20 4.74
CA HIS A 80 -0.53 10.94 5.89
C HIS A 80 -0.37 9.43 6.09
N ILE A 81 0.87 8.94 6.13
CA ILE A 81 1.21 7.55 6.48
C ILE A 81 1.95 7.57 7.81
N GLU A 82 1.29 7.17 8.88
CA GLU A 82 1.74 7.38 10.26
C GLU A 82 1.99 6.05 10.99
N PRO A 83 3.26 5.69 11.21
CA PRO A 83 3.59 4.48 11.96
C PRO A 83 3.42 4.70 13.46
N PHE A 84 2.62 3.84 14.09
CA PHE A 84 2.47 3.72 15.53
C PHE A 84 3.13 2.43 16.05
N GLU A 85 3.03 2.16 17.35
CA GLU A 85 3.66 0.99 17.96
C GLU A 85 3.14 -0.33 17.38
N GLY A 86 1.81 -0.48 17.25
CA GLY A 86 1.15 -1.72 16.79
C GLY A 86 0.66 -1.71 15.33
N GLU A 87 0.56 -0.55 14.71
CA GLU A 87 -0.12 -0.37 13.42
C GLU A 87 0.48 0.79 12.62
N VAL A 88 0.06 0.93 11.37
CA VAL A 88 0.31 2.10 10.52
C VAL A 88 -1.05 2.67 10.15
N LEU A 89 -1.31 3.92 10.52
CA LEU A 89 -2.53 4.62 10.13
C LEU A 89 -2.30 5.38 8.83
N VAL A 90 -3.25 5.27 7.90
CA VAL A 90 -3.33 6.11 6.71
C VAL A 90 -4.49 7.07 6.86
N ARG A 91 -4.22 8.37 6.77
CA ARG A 91 -5.20 9.45 6.93
C ARG A 91 -5.15 10.39 5.75
N PHE A 92 -6.32 10.89 5.34
CA PHE A 92 -6.41 11.92 4.31
C PHE A 92 -6.81 13.24 4.93
N ARG A 93 -6.18 14.33 4.50
CA ARG A 93 -6.69 15.67 4.77
C ARG A 93 -7.66 16.07 3.67
N VAL A 94 -8.94 16.23 3.99
CA VAL A 94 -9.97 16.69 3.06
C VAL A 94 -10.60 17.94 3.66
N ASP A 95 -10.65 19.02 2.89
CA ASP A 95 -11.17 20.32 3.36
C ASP A 95 -10.56 20.80 4.70
N GLY A 96 -9.26 20.51 4.90
CA GLY A 96 -8.51 20.88 6.10
C GLY A 96 -8.63 19.90 7.27
N VAL A 97 -9.56 18.95 7.21
CA VAL A 97 -9.83 17.97 8.30
C VAL A 97 -9.16 16.63 8.00
N LEU A 98 -8.55 16.02 9.02
CA LEU A 98 -7.98 14.68 8.92
C LEU A 98 -9.05 13.61 9.11
N HIS A 99 -9.10 12.66 8.19
CA HIS A 99 -9.98 11.51 8.22
C HIS A 99 -9.16 10.22 8.22
N ASP A 100 -9.40 9.35 9.21
CA ASP A 100 -8.83 8.02 9.25
C ASP A 100 -9.43 7.19 8.11
N ARG A 101 -8.57 6.64 7.24
CA ARG A 101 -9.00 5.82 6.09
C ARG A 101 -8.70 4.35 6.29
N LEU A 102 -7.52 4.05 6.85
CA LEU A 102 -7.03 2.69 6.87
C LEU A 102 -6.10 2.48 8.06
N SER A 103 -6.27 1.35 8.75
CA SER A 103 -5.31 0.85 9.74
C SER A 103 -4.64 -0.40 9.17
N LEU A 104 -3.31 -0.39 9.14
CA LEU A 104 -2.50 -1.47 8.59
C LEU A 104 -1.67 -2.12 9.68
N PRO A 105 -1.42 -3.44 9.58
CA PRO A 105 -0.47 -4.10 10.46
C PRO A 105 0.93 -3.47 10.38
N ARG A 106 1.62 -3.38 11.52
CA ARG A 106 2.94 -2.73 11.63
C ARG A 106 3.97 -3.22 10.62
N ASN A 107 3.92 -4.48 10.20
CA ASN A 107 4.89 -5.06 9.26
C ASN A 107 4.81 -4.45 7.84
N LEU A 108 3.75 -3.70 7.51
CA LEU A 108 3.63 -2.99 6.25
C LEU A 108 4.32 -1.62 6.23
N GLN A 109 4.80 -1.11 7.38
CA GLN A 109 5.49 0.18 7.44
C GLN A 109 6.66 0.27 6.44
N ALA A 110 7.61 -0.66 6.53
CA ALA A 110 8.82 -0.60 5.71
C ALA A 110 8.53 -0.76 4.21
N PRO A 111 7.69 -1.73 3.76
CA PRO A 111 7.29 -1.82 2.36
C PRO A 111 6.60 -0.56 1.83
N LEU A 112 5.67 0.03 2.59
CA LEU A 112 4.98 1.26 2.19
C LEU A 112 5.95 2.43 2.01
N THR A 113 6.79 2.70 3.01
CA THR A 113 7.78 3.78 2.93
C THR A 113 8.77 3.56 1.79
N SER A 114 9.24 2.32 1.59
CA SER A 114 10.13 1.98 0.48
C SER A 114 9.47 2.26 -0.87
N ARG A 115 8.21 1.89 -1.04
CA ARG A 115 7.47 2.15 -2.27
C ARG A 115 7.32 3.64 -2.56
N VAL A 116 6.96 4.43 -1.56
CA VAL A 116 6.86 5.89 -1.71
C VAL A 116 8.21 6.50 -2.07
N LYS A 117 9.31 6.05 -1.44
CA LYS A 117 10.65 6.52 -1.75
C LYS A 117 11.08 6.23 -3.18
N VAL A 118 10.80 5.04 -3.69
CA VAL A 118 11.03 4.69 -5.10
C VAL A 118 10.29 5.66 -6.01
N MET A 119 8.99 5.89 -5.76
CA MET A 119 8.16 6.78 -6.57
C MET A 119 8.66 8.22 -6.57
N ALA A 120 9.24 8.69 -5.45
CA ALA A 120 9.82 10.01 -5.29
C ALA A 120 11.33 10.08 -5.62
N ARG A 121 11.92 9.01 -6.16
CA ARG A 121 13.36 8.92 -6.49
C ARG A 121 14.29 9.24 -5.31
N MET A 122 13.86 8.90 -4.10
CA MET A 122 14.60 9.07 -2.84
C MET A 122 15.53 7.88 -2.55
N ASP A 123 16.49 8.07 -1.65
CA ASP A 123 17.36 6.99 -1.18
C ASP A 123 16.60 6.06 -0.22
N ILE A 124 16.41 4.82 -0.65
CA ILE A 124 15.69 3.77 0.07
C ILE A 124 16.49 3.26 1.29
N ALA A 125 17.83 3.30 1.20
CA ALA A 125 18.72 2.83 2.26
C ALA A 125 18.81 3.83 3.43
N GLU A 126 18.73 5.13 3.14
CA GLU A 126 18.76 6.19 4.16
C GLU A 126 17.44 6.23 4.95
N ARG A 127 17.49 6.16 6.28
CA ARG A 127 16.30 6.07 7.17
C ARG A 127 16.36 6.95 8.40
N LEU A 128 17.48 7.63 8.61
CA LEU A 128 17.80 8.42 9.81
C LEU A 128 17.70 9.93 9.53
N ALA A 129 17.88 10.34 8.28
CA ALA A 129 17.70 11.72 7.85
C ALA A 129 16.34 11.96 7.16
N PRO A 130 15.73 13.16 7.33
CA PRO A 130 14.62 13.60 6.49
C PRO A 130 15.02 13.62 5.00
N GLN A 131 14.07 13.31 4.12
CA GLN A 131 14.24 13.32 2.66
C GLN A 131 13.02 13.98 1.99
N ASP A 132 13.28 14.74 0.93
CA ASP A 132 12.28 15.38 0.07
C ASP A 132 12.55 14.98 -1.39
N GLY A 133 11.51 14.87 -2.22
CA GLY A 133 11.57 14.40 -3.61
C GLY A 133 10.38 14.87 -4.44
#